data_AF-A0A6G8FHB6-F1
#
_entry.id   AF-A0A6G8FHB6-F1
#
_cell.length_a   1.000
_cell.length_b   1.000
_cell.length_c   1.000
_cell.angle_alpha   90.00
_cell.angle_beta   90.00
_cell.angle_gamma   90.00
#
_symmetry.space_group_name_H-M   'P 1'
#
loop_
_entity.id
_entity.type
_entity.pdbx_description
1 polymer ?
#
loop_
_entity_poly.entity_id
_entity_poly.type
_entity_poly.pdbx_seq_one_letter_code
_entity_poly.pdbx_strand_id
1 'polypeptide(L)' 'MPTPTLGIPNLLLASSKLADDVVKLIVDALVFDARGLVPKGSVGAQFLTPVSLIDTGTVPLHPAARDRYRELYG' A
#
# COMPACT_ATOMS: atom_id res chain seq x y z
N MET A 1 -34.03 1.68 -2.79
CA MET A 1 -33.17 0.50 -3.05
C MET A 1 -31.77 1.02 -3.33
N PRO A 2 -30.69 0.41 -2.80
CA PRO A 2 -29.33 0.83 -3.12
C PRO A 2 -29.05 0.62 -4.62
N THR A 3 -28.37 1.58 -5.26
CA THR A 3 -27.93 1.46 -6.65
C THR A 3 -26.65 0.60 -6.70
N PRO A 4 -26.58 -0.46 -7.54
CA PRO A 4 -25.36 -1.24 -7.70
C PRO A 4 -24.21 -0.39 -8.22
N THR A 5 -23.01 -0.58 -7.68
CA THR A 5 -21.80 0.16 -8.07
C THR A 5 -20.61 -0.78 -8.24
N LEU A 6 -19.55 -0.28 -8.89
CA LEU A 6 -18.26 -0.95 -9.00
C LEU A 6 -17.21 -0.25 -8.13
N GLY A 7 -16.32 -1.02 -7.51
CA GLY A 7 -15.15 -0.52 -6.79
C GLY A 7 -13.87 -0.88 -7.54
N ILE A 8 -12.89 0.04 -7.55
CA ILE A 8 -11.58 -0.14 -8.18
C ILE A 8 -10.51 0.14 -7.13
N PRO A 9 -9.44 -0.67 -7.03
CA PRO A 9 -8.35 -0.41 -6.09
C PRO A 9 -7.52 0.80 -6.51
N ASN A 10 -7.01 1.53 -5.53
CA ASN A 10 -6.00 2.57 -5.74
C ASN A 10 -4.62 1.96 -5.51
N LEU A 11 -3.69 2.20 -6.45
CA LEU A 11 -2.31 1.76 -6.33
C LEU A 11 -1.40 2.94 -6.01
N LEU A 12 -0.47 2.76 -5.08
CA LEU A 12 0.69 3.63 -4.93
C LEU A 12 1.81 3.10 -5.80
N LEU A 13 2.18 3.86 -6.85
CA LEU A 13 3.22 3.47 -7.79
C LEU A 13 4.53 4.19 -7.48
N ALA A 14 5.64 3.48 -7.65
CA ALA A 14 6.99 4.03 -7.56
C ALA A 14 7.74 3.77 -8.86
N SER A 15 8.69 4.66 -9.19
CA SER A 15 9.66 4.39 -10.25
C SER A 15 10.48 3.14 -9.92
N SER A 16 10.76 2.31 -10.92
CA SER A 16 11.66 1.16 -10.77
C SER A 16 13.11 1.54 -10.49
N LYS A 17 13.45 2.84 -10.60
CA LYS A 17 14.76 3.40 -10.26
C LYS A 17 14.78 4.09 -8.89
N LEU A 18 13.67 4.05 -8.14
CA LEU A 18 13.64 4.63 -6.80
C LEU A 18 14.60 3.84 -5.90
N ALA A 19 15.37 4.53 -5.08
CA ALA A 19 16.36 3.89 -4.23
C ALA A 19 15.69 2.93 -3.24
N ASP A 20 16.31 1.76 -3.04
CA ASP A 20 15.73 0.67 -2.25
C ASP A 20 15.44 1.08 -0.80
N ASP A 21 16.29 1.91 -0.21
CA ASP A 21 16.12 2.45 1.15
C ASP A 21 14.86 3.32 1.26
N VAL A 22 14.61 4.19 0.27
CA VAL A 22 13.40 5.00 0.19
C VAL A 22 12.16 4.10 0.05
N VAL A 23 12.22 3.06 -0.77
CA VAL A 23 11.11 2.10 -0.93
C VAL A 23 10.81 1.38 0.40
N LYS A 24 11.85 0.96 1.14
CA LYS A 24 11.69 0.34 2.45
C LYS A 24 11.06 1.29 3.46
N LEU A 25 11.48 2.56 3.49
CA LEU A 25 10.88 3.59 4.35
C LEU A 25 9.41 3.84 4.02
N ILE A 26 9.04 3.80 2.74
CA ILE A 26 7.62 3.91 2.32
C ILE A 26 6.82 2.72 2.85
N VAL A 27 7.34 1.49 2.72
CA VAL A 27 6.68 0.30 3.28
C VAL A 27 6.48 0.44 4.79
N ASP A 28 7.52 0.87 5.51
CA ASP A 28 7.45 1.07 6.95
C ASP A 28 6.38 2.11 7.33
N ALA A 29 6.35 3.25 6.64
CA ALA A 29 5.33 4.28 6.88
C ALA A 29 3.90 3.77 6.59
N LEU A 30 3.72 2.98 5.54
CA LEU A 30 2.42 2.40 5.20
C LEU A 30 1.99 1.34 6.20
N VAL A 31 2.92 0.59 6.78
CA VAL A 31 2.60 -0.48 7.74
C VAL A 31 2.36 0.07 9.15
N PHE A 32 3.25 0.94 9.62
CA PHE A 32 3.27 1.38 11.01
C PHE A 32 2.52 2.71 11.22
N ASP A 33 2.53 3.59 10.22
CA ASP A 33 2.04 4.97 10.35
C ASP A 33 0.80 5.26 9.50
N ALA A 34 0.14 4.25 8.90
CA ALA A 34 -1.01 4.42 8.01
C ALA A 34 -2.09 5.38 8.54
N ARG A 35 -2.38 5.35 9.84
CA ARG A 35 -3.38 6.25 10.45
C ARG A 35 -2.98 7.73 10.42
N GLY A 36 -1.69 8.03 10.44
CA GLY A 36 -1.15 9.38 10.30
C GLY A 36 -1.11 9.87 8.86
N LEU A 37 -1.10 8.94 7.88
CA LEU A 37 -1.08 9.27 6.46
C LEU A 37 -2.47 9.59 5.88
N VAL A 38 -3.54 9.19 6.57
CA VAL A 38 -4.91 9.38 6.09
C VAL A 38 -5.57 10.58 6.78
N PRO A 39 -5.98 11.62 6.02
CA PRO A 39 -6.69 12.76 6.58
C PRO A 39 -7.96 12.37 7.34
N LYS A 40 -8.30 13.15 8.37
CA LYS A 40 -9.57 12.98 9.10
C LYS A 40 -10.74 13.15 8.14
N GLY A 41 -11.65 12.18 8.13
CA GLY A 41 -12.84 12.18 7.26
C GLY A 41 -12.65 11.51 5.91
N SER A 42 -11.46 10.98 5.59
CA SER A 42 -11.27 10.17 4.38
C SER A 42 -12.05 8.87 4.44
N VAL A 43 -12.99 8.71 3.51
CA VAL A 43 -13.68 7.43 3.26
C VAL A 43 -12.68 6.49 2.59
N GLY A 44 -12.38 5.35 3.22
CA GLY A 44 -11.45 4.34 2.69
C GLY A 44 -10.14 4.14 3.46
N ALA A 45 -9.92 4.88 4.57
CA ALA A 45 -8.76 4.67 5.47
C ALA A 45 -8.63 3.22 5.97
N GLN A 46 -9.77 2.53 6.07
CA GLN A 46 -9.89 1.12 6.45
C GLN A 46 -9.21 0.13 5.49
N PHE A 47 -8.75 0.58 4.31
CA PHE A 47 -8.12 -0.26 3.30
C PHE A 47 -6.58 -0.16 3.28
N LEU A 48 -5.95 0.54 4.23
CA LEU A 48 -4.49 0.48 4.41
C LEU A 48 -4.12 -0.58 5.45
N THR A 49 -4.59 -1.80 5.23
CA THR A 49 -4.16 -2.96 6.02
C THR A 49 -2.94 -3.62 5.38
N PRO A 50 -2.07 -4.30 6.14
CA PRO A 50 -0.94 -5.02 5.55
C PRO A 50 -1.31 -5.98 4.40
N VAL A 51 -2.44 -6.67 4.51
CA VAL A 51 -2.93 -7.62 3.49
C VAL A 51 -3.29 -6.90 2.18
N SER A 52 -3.92 -5.74 2.26
CA SER A 52 -4.28 -4.94 1.08
C SER A 52 -3.08 -4.20 0.48
N LEU A 53 -2.01 -3.96 1.24
CA LEU A 53 -0.82 -3.24 0.75
C LEU A 53 0.05 -4.06 -0.22
N ILE A 54 -0.06 -5.39 -0.18
CA ILE A 54 0.67 -6.31 -1.07
C ILE A 54 -0.14 -6.71 -2.30
N ASP A 55 -1.44 -6.45 -2.32
CA ASP A 55 -2.34 -6.82 -3.42
C ASP A 55 -2.30 -5.76 -4.54
N THR A 56 -1.34 -5.91 -5.44
CA THR A 56 -1.11 -4.99 -6.57
C THR A 56 -1.67 -5.51 -7.90
N GLY A 57 -2.48 -6.58 -7.87
CA GLY A 57 -3.03 -7.21 -9.07
C GLY A 57 -1.95 -7.62 -10.07
N THR A 58 -2.02 -7.08 -11.29
CA THR A 58 -1.06 -7.39 -12.37
C THR A 58 0.21 -6.53 -12.34
N VAL A 59 0.26 -5.49 -11.49
CA VAL A 59 1.43 -4.62 -11.36
C VAL A 59 2.42 -5.29 -10.40
N PRO A 60 3.67 -5.55 -10.79
CA PRO A 60 4.63 -6.17 -9.90
C PRO A 60 5.02 -5.23 -8.76
N LEU A 61 5.19 -5.77 -7.55
CA LEU A 61 5.81 -5.05 -6.45
C LEU A 61 7.25 -4.67 -6.77
N HIS A 62 7.69 -3.51 -6.29
CA HIS A 62 9.10 -3.16 -6.29
C HIS A 62 9.89 -4.23 -5.50
N PRO A 63 11.05 -4.72 -5.98
CA PRO A 63 11.81 -5.78 -5.31
C PRO A 63 12.08 -5.47 -3.84
N ALA A 64 12.57 -4.27 -3.54
CA ALA A 64 12.80 -3.81 -2.16
C ALA A 64 11.53 -3.77 -1.30
N ALA A 65 10.35 -3.47 -1.87
CA ALA A 65 9.10 -3.49 -1.13
C ALA A 65 8.69 -4.93 -0.79
N ARG A 66 8.77 -5.84 -1.76
CA ARG A 66 8.51 -7.28 -1.55
C ARG A 66 9.41 -7.85 -0.47
N ASP A 67 10.71 -7.56 -0.55
CA ASP A 67 11.69 -8.07 0.40
C ASP A 67 11.45 -7.49 1.80
N ARG A 68 11.06 -6.20 1.90
CA ARG A 68 10.65 -5.61 3.17
C ARG A 68 9.38 -6.22 3.75
N TYR A 69 8.35 -6.47 2.95
CA TYR A 69 7.15 -7.17 3.42
C TYR A 69 7.47 -8.58 3.94
N ARG A 70 8.42 -9.29 3.31
CA ARG A 70 8.91 -10.59 3.80
C ARG A 70 9.70 -10.46 5.11
N GLU A 71 10.53 -9.44 5.27
CA GLU A 71 11.22 -9.19 6.55
C GLU A 71 10.24 -8.94 7.71
N LEU A 72 9.09 -8.31 7.44
CA LEU A 72 8.10 -7.95 8.44
C LEU A 72 7.11 -9.07 8.78
N TYR A 73 6.78 -9.93 7.82
CA TYR A 73 5.66 -10.89 7.92
C TYR A 73 6.00 -12.32 7.48
N GLY A 74 7.19 -12.55 6.93
CA GLY A 74 7.66 -13.85 6.44
C GLY A 74 8.36 -14.69 7.49
#